data_AF-A0A920QJC7-F1
#
_entry.id   AF-A0A920QJC7-F1
#
_cell.length_a   1.000
_cell.length_b   1.000
_cell.length_c   1.000
_cell.angle_alpha   90.00
_cell.angle_beta   90.00
_cell.angle_gamma   90.00
#
_symmetry.space_group_name_H-M   'P 1'
#
loop_
_entity.id
_entity.type
_entity.pdbx_description
1 polymer ?
#
loop_
_entity_poly.entity_id
_entity_poly.type
_entity_poly.pdbx_seq_one_letter_code
_entity_poly.pdbx_strand_id
1 'polypeptide(L)'
;MFWLKNPHSRREGFRFSPVFSKLCPPTCGIEINYRRLRSNSHVQIHTNSEVLSVSGEAGNFKVKIRKNPTFVNEKCVACDHCTAVCPSDRLNDFNEGMDKTKAIFLPNKMAYPPRYVVDRPACEPGCSKCVEARKYGAIDLDMKVEEIEVGCFNSIATDGNPMMQETNNMGFSMSRMYKQHHDGTHLFCKRTYQGEIPVPLTKKPVESIAFVQCAGSRDENHLPYCSSICCLGSLKHASYVLEQNPEAKIYIFYIDIRTPGKYEDFVAKVQAKPNVNMIKGKVAKIIAGKDGGVLVEAENILSLEKVRLDVDMVVLATGMEPNLKGQDRIAGIELDENGFVPMELQQQGIFSTGVAKWPADVTVPSRIRLELH
;
A
#
# COMPACT_ATOMS: atom_id res chain seq x y z
N MET A 1 -15.57 -13.98 -10.69
CA MET A 1 -15.31 -12.68 -11.36
C MET A 1 -14.48 -11.84 -10.39
N PHE A 2 -13.41 -11.17 -10.84
CA PHE A 2 -12.61 -10.27 -10.00
C PHE A 2 -12.77 -8.84 -10.48
N TRP A 3 -12.99 -7.94 -9.53
CA TRP A 3 -13.23 -6.52 -9.76
C TRP A 3 -12.10 -5.73 -9.13
N LEU A 4 -11.47 -4.88 -9.93
CA LEU A 4 -10.31 -4.11 -9.50
C LEU A 4 -10.62 -2.64 -9.76
N LYS A 5 -10.73 -1.86 -8.70
CA LYS A 5 -10.96 -0.41 -8.75
C LYS A 5 -9.89 0.33 -9.55
N ASN A 6 -8.66 -0.18 -9.51
CA ASN A 6 -7.55 0.35 -10.27
C ASN A 6 -7.54 -0.22 -11.70
N PRO A 7 -6.96 0.50 -12.68
CA PRO A 7 -6.95 0.07 -14.07
C PRO A 7 -6.06 -1.16 -14.35
N HIS A 8 -5.47 -1.71 -13.31
CA HIS A 8 -4.77 -3.00 -13.26
C HIS A 8 -5.02 -3.66 -11.89
N SER A 9 -4.60 -4.91 -11.73
CA SER A 9 -4.48 -5.52 -10.39
C SER A 9 -3.41 -4.81 -9.58
N ARG A 10 -3.81 -3.73 -8.91
CA ARG A 10 -3.01 -2.99 -7.93
C ARG A 10 -3.07 -3.78 -6.63
N ARG A 11 -2.30 -4.85 -6.56
CA ARG A 11 -1.96 -5.44 -5.27
C ARG A 11 -0.76 -4.67 -4.74
N GLU A 12 -0.90 -4.10 -3.56
CA GLU A 12 0.19 -3.51 -2.81
C GLU A 12 1.43 -4.43 -2.75
N GLY A 13 1.23 -5.75 -2.77
CA GLY A 13 2.30 -6.74 -2.96
C GLY A 13 3.30 -6.42 -4.10
N PHE A 14 2.91 -5.75 -5.19
CA PHE A 14 3.82 -5.32 -6.26
C PHE A 14 4.68 -4.12 -5.93
N ARG A 15 4.19 -3.26 -5.05
CA ARG A 15 5.01 -2.20 -4.50
C ARG A 15 6.09 -2.82 -3.63
N PHE A 16 5.93 -4.03 -3.11
CA PHE A 16 6.63 -4.51 -1.92
C PHE A 16 7.87 -5.39 -2.17
N SER A 17 9.01 -4.79 -2.50
CA SER A 17 10.33 -5.40 -2.49
C SER A 17 11.16 -5.04 -1.26
N PRO A 18 11.80 -6.02 -0.60
CA PRO A 18 11.51 -7.45 -0.60
C PRO A 18 10.40 -7.91 0.38
N VAL A 19 9.65 -8.96 0.04
CA VAL A 19 8.56 -9.52 0.86
C VAL A 19 9.10 -10.42 1.98
N PHE A 20 8.62 -10.21 3.22
CA PHE A 20 8.99 -11.03 4.39
C PHE A 20 8.49 -12.49 4.29
N SER A 21 9.16 -13.45 4.94
CA SER A 21 10.43 -13.40 5.67
C SER A 21 11.66 -13.65 4.80
N LYS A 22 11.45 -14.20 3.60
CA LYS A 22 12.55 -14.60 2.70
C LYS A 22 13.25 -13.44 2.01
N LEU A 23 12.71 -12.23 2.19
CA LEU A 23 13.14 -11.03 1.51
C LEU A 23 13.27 -11.23 -0.02
N CYS A 24 12.30 -11.92 -0.63
CA CYS A 24 12.27 -12.10 -2.07
C CYS A 24 11.66 -10.87 -2.77
N PRO A 25 12.04 -10.58 -4.03
CA PRO A 25 11.34 -9.59 -4.83
C PRO A 25 9.84 -9.90 -4.91
N PRO A 26 8.96 -8.89 -5.01
CA PRO A 26 7.51 -9.08 -5.01
C PRO A 26 7.01 -9.82 -6.24
N THR A 27 7.81 -9.80 -7.31
CA THR A 27 7.58 -10.60 -8.52
C THR A 27 7.61 -12.09 -8.22
N CYS A 28 8.44 -12.51 -7.25
CA CYS A 28 8.57 -13.88 -6.81
C CYS A 28 7.26 -14.37 -6.21
N GLY A 29 6.59 -15.30 -6.91
CA GLY A 29 5.32 -15.89 -6.50
C GLY A 29 4.09 -15.22 -7.12
N ILE A 30 4.03 -13.88 -7.25
CA ILE A 30 2.85 -13.26 -7.86
C ILE A 30 2.79 -13.52 -9.36
N GLU A 31 3.94 -13.58 -10.05
CA GLU A 31 4.00 -13.96 -11.47
C GLU A 31 3.31 -15.31 -11.73
N ILE A 32 3.50 -16.27 -10.82
CA ILE A 32 2.87 -17.61 -10.91
C ILE A 32 1.35 -17.47 -10.82
N ASN A 33 0.85 -16.63 -9.92
CA ASN A 33 -0.59 -16.39 -9.78
C ASN A 33 -1.17 -15.70 -11.02
N TYR A 34 -0.46 -14.75 -11.62
CA TYR A 34 -0.89 -14.13 -12.89
C TYR A 34 -0.88 -15.11 -14.05
N ARG A 35 0.11 -15.98 -14.14
CA ARG A 35 0.13 -17.05 -15.14
C ARG A 35 -1.10 -17.96 -15.00
N ARG A 36 -1.45 -18.35 -13.77
CA ARG A 36 -2.64 -19.17 -13.48
C ARG A 36 -3.94 -18.45 -13.83
N LEU A 37 -4.05 -17.16 -13.52
CA LEU A 37 -5.20 -16.34 -13.89
C LEU A 37 -5.33 -16.22 -15.41
N ARG A 38 -4.22 -16.03 -16.13
CA ARG A 38 -4.21 -15.91 -17.59
C ARG A 38 -4.67 -17.18 -18.30
N SER A 39 -4.32 -18.36 -17.78
CA SER A 39 -4.74 -19.63 -18.37
C SER A 39 -6.15 -20.08 -17.97
N ASN A 40 -6.83 -19.36 -17.07
CA ASN A 40 -8.10 -19.80 -16.52
C ASN A 40 -9.29 -19.11 -17.20
N SER A 41 -10.03 -19.85 -18.03
CA SER A 41 -11.22 -19.37 -18.74
C SER A 41 -12.44 -19.13 -17.84
N HIS A 42 -12.46 -19.70 -16.63
CA HIS A 42 -13.54 -19.50 -15.66
C HIS A 42 -13.41 -18.19 -14.87
N VAL A 43 -12.32 -17.44 -15.07
CA VAL A 43 -12.03 -16.22 -14.33
C VAL A 43 -12.05 -15.01 -15.26
N GLN A 44 -13.08 -14.19 -15.10
CA GLN A 44 -13.17 -12.88 -15.75
C GLN A 44 -12.64 -11.79 -14.81
N ILE A 45 -11.81 -10.90 -15.35
CA ILE A 45 -11.14 -9.81 -14.61
C ILE A 45 -11.57 -8.49 -15.24
N HIS A 46 -12.17 -7.65 -14.42
CA HIS A 46 -12.58 -6.30 -14.80
C HIS A 46 -11.70 -5.30 -14.07
N THR A 47 -10.88 -4.58 -14.81
CA THR A 47 -10.03 -3.50 -14.29
C THR A 47 -10.75 -2.16 -14.37
N ASN A 48 -10.26 -1.19 -13.60
CA ASN A 48 -10.85 0.15 -13.48
C ASN A 48 -12.35 0.12 -13.14
N SER A 49 -12.76 -0.86 -12.33
CA SER A 49 -14.16 -1.16 -12.04
C SER A 49 -14.42 -1.13 -10.55
N GLU A 50 -15.47 -0.42 -10.15
CA GLU A 50 -15.87 -0.21 -8.77
C GLU A 50 -17.20 -0.88 -8.49
N VAL A 51 -17.28 -1.61 -7.37
CA VAL A 51 -18.53 -2.20 -6.90
C VAL A 51 -19.31 -1.13 -6.15
N LEU A 52 -20.49 -0.75 -6.65
CA LEU A 52 -21.34 0.29 -6.06
C LEU A 52 -22.22 -0.29 -4.94
N SER A 53 -22.84 -1.44 -5.21
CA SER A 53 -23.78 -2.06 -4.29
C SER A 53 -23.84 -3.57 -4.48
N VAL A 54 -23.99 -4.28 -3.37
CA VAL A 54 -24.32 -5.70 -3.31
C VAL A 54 -25.71 -5.81 -2.69
N SER A 55 -26.60 -6.54 -3.35
CA SER A 55 -27.98 -6.78 -2.88
C SER A 55 -28.37 -8.23 -3.10
N GLY A 56 -29.37 -8.72 -2.37
CA GLY A 56 -29.81 -10.11 -2.44
C GLY A 56 -29.39 -10.93 -1.23
N GLU A 57 -29.41 -12.24 -1.37
CA GLU A 57 -29.17 -13.22 -0.31
C GLU A 57 -28.20 -14.30 -0.76
N ALA A 58 -27.74 -15.14 0.19
CA ALA A 58 -26.83 -16.25 -0.09
C ALA A 58 -27.34 -17.10 -1.26
N GLY A 59 -26.53 -17.25 -2.31
CA GLY A 59 -26.89 -17.99 -3.53
C GLY A 59 -27.55 -17.15 -4.63
N ASN A 60 -28.00 -15.93 -4.37
CA ASN A 60 -28.60 -15.04 -5.36
C ASN A 60 -28.31 -13.56 -5.09
N PHE A 61 -27.04 -13.17 -5.23
CA PHE A 61 -26.63 -11.78 -5.15
C PHE A 61 -26.71 -11.09 -6.51
N LYS A 62 -27.11 -9.82 -6.48
CA LYS A 62 -27.01 -8.86 -7.58
C LYS A 62 -26.00 -7.79 -7.20
N VAL A 63 -24.94 -7.71 -8.00
CA VAL A 63 -23.85 -6.76 -7.80
C VAL A 63 -23.89 -5.72 -8.90
N LYS A 64 -23.99 -4.43 -8.52
CA LYS A 64 -23.93 -3.30 -9.45
C LYS A 64 -22.52 -2.74 -9.48
N ILE A 65 -22.01 -2.53 -10.69
CA ILE A 65 -20.60 -2.27 -10.92
C ILE A 65 -20.48 -1.15 -11.91
N ARG A 66 -19.66 -0.14 -11.57
CA ARG A 66 -19.29 0.95 -12.45
C ARG A 66 -17.92 0.67 -13.04
N LYS A 67 -17.86 0.54 -14.36
CA LYS A 67 -16.61 0.37 -15.11
C LYS A 67 -16.21 1.70 -15.70
N ASN A 68 -15.11 2.25 -15.18
CA ASN A 68 -14.53 3.49 -15.66
C ASN A 68 -13.69 3.23 -16.92
N PRO A 69 -13.74 4.11 -17.93
CA PRO A 69 -12.98 3.93 -19.15
C PRO A 69 -11.47 4.00 -18.87
N THR A 70 -10.72 3.02 -19.37
CA THR A 70 -9.25 3.09 -19.43
C THR A 70 -8.76 3.77 -20.72
N PHE A 71 -9.68 4.02 -21.65
CA PHE A 71 -9.46 4.52 -23.02
C PHE A 71 -8.54 3.62 -23.87
N VAL A 72 -8.28 2.39 -23.42
CA VAL A 72 -7.43 1.42 -24.08
C VAL A 72 -8.11 0.05 -24.02
N ASN A 73 -8.33 -0.54 -25.19
CA ASN A 73 -9.03 -1.81 -25.36
C ASN A 73 -8.07 -3.02 -25.37
N GLU A 74 -8.62 -4.19 -25.63
CA GLU A 74 -7.92 -5.48 -25.55
C GLU A 74 -6.85 -5.69 -26.62
N LYS A 75 -6.85 -4.90 -27.69
CA LYS A 75 -5.86 -4.96 -28.78
C LYS A 75 -4.52 -4.37 -28.38
N CYS A 76 -4.39 -3.83 -27.17
CA CYS A 76 -3.14 -3.29 -26.67
C CYS A 76 -2.10 -4.41 -26.45
N VAL A 77 -0.95 -4.27 -27.09
CA VAL A 77 0.20 -5.20 -26.98
C VAL A 77 1.33 -4.66 -26.10
N ALA A 78 1.10 -3.54 -25.43
CA ALA A 78 2.07 -2.86 -24.58
C ALA A 78 3.46 -2.60 -25.23
N CYS A 79 3.49 -1.90 -26.37
CA CYS A 79 4.70 -1.68 -27.18
C CYS A 79 5.43 -0.34 -26.96
N ASP A 80 5.07 0.43 -25.91
CA ASP A 80 5.67 1.75 -25.56
C ASP A 80 5.61 2.88 -26.59
N HIS A 81 5.22 2.67 -27.85
CA HIS A 81 5.21 3.75 -28.86
C HIS A 81 4.34 4.95 -28.46
N CYS A 82 3.24 4.69 -27.74
CA CYS A 82 2.30 5.73 -27.32
C CYS A 82 2.84 6.62 -26.19
N THR A 83 3.73 6.12 -25.33
CA THR A 83 4.35 6.92 -24.26
C THR A 83 5.44 7.82 -24.79
N ALA A 84 6.18 7.37 -25.83
CA ALA A 84 7.24 8.14 -26.47
C ALA A 84 6.75 9.44 -27.12
N VAL A 85 5.51 9.46 -27.62
CA VAL A 85 4.92 10.65 -28.30
C VAL A 85 4.10 11.54 -27.37
N CYS A 86 3.89 11.15 -26.11
CA CYS A 86 2.99 11.84 -25.20
C CYS A 86 3.65 13.15 -24.69
N PRO A 87 3.05 14.33 -24.96
CA PRO A 87 3.62 15.61 -24.52
C PRO A 87 3.35 15.88 -23.03
N SER A 88 2.27 15.33 -22.48
CA SER A 88 1.79 15.66 -21.14
C SER A 88 2.42 14.74 -20.08
N ASP A 89 2.90 15.35 -19.01
CA ASP A 89 3.39 14.68 -17.82
C ASP A 89 2.37 14.81 -16.67
N ARG A 90 2.27 13.76 -15.86
CA ARG A 90 1.42 13.69 -14.67
C ARG A 90 2.21 13.15 -13.49
N LEU A 91 1.72 13.37 -12.28
CA LEU A 91 2.28 12.75 -11.09
C LEU A 91 2.02 11.23 -11.12
N ASN A 92 3.01 10.45 -10.69
CA ASN A 92 2.92 9.00 -10.72
C ASN A 92 2.17 8.46 -9.50
N ASP A 93 0.90 8.08 -9.69
CA ASP A 93 0.10 7.47 -8.61
C ASP A 93 0.75 6.19 -8.04
N PHE A 94 1.45 5.40 -8.85
CA PHE A 94 2.12 4.19 -8.36
C PHE A 94 3.23 4.51 -7.37
N ASN A 95 3.91 5.64 -7.56
CA ASN A 95 4.96 6.17 -6.69
C ASN A 95 4.45 7.34 -5.81
N GLU A 96 3.14 7.44 -5.56
CA GLU A 96 2.54 8.48 -4.69
C GLU A 96 2.97 9.93 -5.06
N GLY A 97 3.15 10.20 -6.36
CA GLY A 97 3.51 11.51 -6.89
C GLY A 97 4.98 11.92 -6.72
N MET A 98 5.87 11.02 -6.30
CA MET A 98 7.31 11.32 -6.15
C MET A 98 8.02 11.59 -7.47
N ASP A 99 7.63 10.89 -8.53
CA ASP A 99 8.11 11.09 -9.88
C ASP A 99 6.95 11.38 -10.83
N LYS A 100 7.30 11.75 -12.06
CA LYS A 100 6.34 12.03 -13.11
C LYS A 100 6.26 10.84 -14.07
N THR A 101 5.06 10.57 -14.56
CA THR A 101 4.77 9.63 -15.64
C THR A 101 4.06 10.37 -16.77
N LYS A 102 3.99 9.77 -17.96
CA LYS A 102 3.21 10.32 -19.07
C LYS A 102 1.71 10.19 -18.81
N ALA A 103 0.89 11.02 -19.46
CA ALA A 103 -0.57 10.94 -19.35
C ALA A 103 -1.13 9.60 -19.88
N ILE A 104 -0.49 9.00 -20.89
CA ILE A 104 -0.65 7.58 -21.21
C ILE A 104 0.49 6.80 -20.56
N PHE A 105 0.16 5.82 -19.73
CA PHE A 105 1.16 5.12 -18.93
C PHE A 105 0.79 3.65 -18.72
N LEU A 106 1.81 2.85 -18.42
CA LEU A 106 1.65 1.51 -17.88
C LEU A 106 1.74 1.64 -16.36
N PRO A 107 0.70 1.24 -15.59
CA PRO A 107 0.67 1.51 -14.16
C PRO A 107 1.84 0.92 -13.35
N ASN A 108 2.34 -0.25 -13.77
CA ASN A 108 3.61 -0.81 -13.30
C ASN A 108 4.08 -1.89 -14.29
N LYS A 109 5.35 -2.28 -14.20
CA LYS A 109 5.97 -3.27 -15.11
C LYS A 109 5.32 -4.66 -15.08
N MET A 110 4.62 -4.99 -14.00
CA MET A 110 3.89 -6.25 -13.82
C MET A 110 2.38 -6.04 -13.86
N ALA A 111 1.89 -4.97 -14.49
CA ALA A 111 0.46 -4.71 -14.58
C ALA A 111 -0.23 -5.90 -15.27
N TYR A 112 -1.32 -6.38 -14.65
CA TYR A 112 -2.14 -7.43 -15.23
C TYR A 112 -3.60 -6.96 -15.33
N PRO A 113 -4.22 -7.02 -16.53
CA PRO A 113 -3.59 -7.27 -17.84
C PRO A 113 -2.50 -6.22 -18.17
N PRO A 114 -1.48 -6.55 -18.99
CA PRO A 114 -0.42 -5.61 -19.37
C PRO A 114 -0.95 -4.63 -20.42
N ARG A 115 -1.80 -3.69 -20.00
CA ARG A 115 -2.45 -2.69 -20.85
C ARG A 115 -2.12 -1.29 -20.35
N TYR A 116 -1.92 -0.38 -21.29
CA TYR A 116 -1.77 1.05 -20.99
C TYR A 116 -3.12 1.64 -20.57
N VAL A 117 -3.05 2.79 -19.92
CA VAL A 117 -4.19 3.56 -19.45
C VAL A 117 -3.95 5.01 -19.82
N VAL A 118 -5.00 5.71 -20.26
CA VAL A 118 -4.93 7.16 -20.49
C VAL A 118 -5.61 7.89 -19.33
N ASP A 119 -4.88 8.80 -18.70
CA ASP A 119 -5.45 9.76 -17.75
C ASP A 119 -5.89 11.02 -18.49
N ARG A 120 -7.18 11.11 -18.82
CA ARG A 120 -7.76 12.23 -19.57
C ARG A 120 -7.64 13.57 -18.85
N PRO A 121 -7.89 13.68 -17.52
CA PRO A 121 -7.62 14.89 -16.76
C PRO A 121 -6.21 15.45 -16.90
N ALA A 122 -5.19 14.60 -17.07
CA ALA A 122 -3.81 15.04 -17.25
C ALA A 122 -3.42 15.35 -18.71
N CYS A 123 -4.29 15.08 -19.68
CA CYS A 123 -4.02 15.34 -21.10
C CYS A 123 -4.27 16.81 -21.44
N GLU A 124 -3.51 17.36 -22.39
CA GLU A 124 -3.86 18.62 -23.04
C GLU A 124 -5.26 18.55 -23.70
N PRO A 125 -6.08 19.62 -23.63
CA PRO A 125 -7.40 19.65 -24.25
C PRO A 125 -7.32 19.31 -25.75
N GLY A 126 -8.09 18.30 -26.19
CA GLY A 126 -8.15 17.88 -27.60
C GLY A 126 -6.95 17.05 -28.09
N CYS A 127 -6.02 16.65 -27.22
CA CYS A 127 -4.85 15.86 -27.64
C CYS A 127 -5.22 14.44 -28.12
N SER A 128 -4.76 14.09 -29.32
CA SER A 128 -4.94 12.77 -29.99
C SER A 128 -3.63 12.10 -30.41
N LYS A 129 -2.47 12.66 -30.06
CA LYS A 129 -1.14 12.19 -30.54
C LYS A 129 -0.89 10.70 -30.28
N CYS A 130 -1.37 10.18 -29.14
CA CYS A 130 -1.24 8.75 -28.82
C CYS A 130 -2.09 7.85 -29.75
N VAL A 131 -3.22 8.35 -30.25
CA VAL A 131 -4.06 7.67 -31.25
C VAL A 131 -3.36 7.64 -32.60
N GLU A 132 -2.69 8.72 -33.00
CA GLU A 132 -1.96 8.81 -34.26
C GLU A 132 -0.74 7.87 -34.30
N ALA A 133 -0.04 7.71 -33.17
CA ALA A 133 1.08 6.77 -33.05
C ALA A 133 0.65 5.27 -33.00
N ARG A 134 -0.67 4.98 -33.01
CA ARG A 134 -1.19 3.62 -32.84
C ARG A 134 -0.92 2.75 -34.07
N LYS A 135 -0.45 1.52 -33.85
CA LYS A 135 -0.35 0.49 -34.91
C LYS A 135 -1.56 -0.45 -34.97
N TYR A 136 -2.29 -0.63 -33.87
CA TYR A 136 -3.27 -1.73 -33.70
C TYR A 136 -4.70 -1.31 -33.32
N GLY A 137 -5.03 -0.02 -33.39
CA GLY A 137 -6.39 0.44 -33.05
C GLY A 137 -6.77 0.23 -31.57
N ALA A 138 -5.78 0.23 -30.67
CA ALA A 138 -5.99 -0.11 -29.27
C ALA A 138 -6.49 1.05 -28.39
N ILE A 139 -6.26 2.29 -28.82
CA ILE A 139 -6.64 3.50 -28.06
C ILE A 139 -7.97 4.03 -28.61
N ASP A 140 -8.91 4.21 -27.68
CA ASP A 140 -10.26 4.72 -27.92
C ASP A 140 -10.59 5.78 -26.85
N LEU A 141 -10.52 7.05 -27.25
CA LEU A 141 -10.71 8.20 -26.35
C LEU A 141 -12.20 8.49 -26.07
N ASP A 142 -13.11 7.90 -26.84
CA ASP A 142 -14.56 8.10 -26.72
C ASP A 142 -15.23 7.03 -25.84
N MET A 143 -14.41 6.16 -25.21
CA MET A 143 -14.88 5.14 -24.27
C MET A 143 -15.65 5.78 -23.11
N LYS A 144 -16.88 5.31 -22.89
CA LYS A 144 -17.77 5.83 -21.85
C LYS A 144 -17.74 4.97 -20.59
N VAL A 145 -18.21 5.55 -19.49
CA VAL A 145 -18.49 4.80 -18.26
C VAL A 145 -19.64 3.84 -18.52
N GLU A 146 -19.48 2.58 -18.13
CA GLU A 146 -20.49 1.53 -18.26
C GLU A 146 -20.93 1.07 -16.87
N GLU A 147 -22.24 0.93 -16.64
CA GLU A 147 -22.77 0.26 -15.45
C GLU A 147 -23.25 -1.14 -15.82
N ILE A 148 -22.76 -2.14 -15.09
CA ILE A 148 -23.02 -3.56 -15.33
C ILE A 148 -23.67 -4.14 -14.08
N GLU A 149 -24.74 -4.91 -14.26
CA GLU A 149 -25.35 -5.72 -13.20
C GLU A 149 -25.00 -7.19 -13.41
N VAL A 150 -24.43 -7.83 -12.39
CA VAL A 150 -24.00 -9.22 -12.44
C VAL A 150 -24.65 -10.01 -11.32
N GLY A 151 -25.26 -11.14 -11.66
CA GLY A 151 -25.71 -12.13 -10.70
C GLY A 151 -24.56 -13.02 -10.23
N CYS A 152 -24.41 -13.23 -8.93
CA CYS A 152 -23.42 -14.16 -8.38
C CYS A 152 -23.95 -14.94 -7.17
N PHE A 153 -23.47 -16.18 -7.02
CA PHE A 153 -23.86 -17.05 -5.90
C PHE A 153 -23.22 -16.62 -4.57
N ASN A 154 -21.98 -16.17 -4.60
CA ASN A 154 -21.22 -15.70 -3.44
C ASN A 154 -20.44 -14.44 -3.82
N SER A 155 -20.22 -13.56 -2.84
CA SER A 155 -19.38 -12.37 -3.01
C SER A 155 -18.13 -12.46 -2.13
N ILE A 156 -17.02 -11.92 -2.62
CA ILE A 156 -15.77 -11.85 -1.86
C ILE A 156 -15.33 -10.39 -1.79
N ALA A 157 -15.34 -9.83 -0.59
CA ALA A 157 -14.79 -8.52 -0.30
C ALA A 157 -13.28 -8.64 -0.05
N THR A 158 -12.51 -7.85 -0.78
CA THR A 158 -11.06 -7.72 -0.60
C THR A 158 -10.71 -6.25 -0.58
N ASP A 159 -9.81 -5.88 0.31
CA ASP A 159 -9.18 -4.58 0.29
C ASP A 159 -7.70 -4.79 -0.04
N GLY A 160 -7.16 -3.92 -0.87
CA GLY A 160 -5.81 -4.05 -1.43
C GLY A 160 -4.93 -2.82 -1.25
N ASN A 161 -5.41 -1.77 -0.58
CA ASN A 161 -4.68 -0.50 -0.43
C ASN A 161 -5.03 0.25 0.87
N PRO A 162 -4.88 -0.35 2.05
CA PRO A 162 -5.36 0.24 3.29
C PRO A 162 -4.84 1.67 3.49
N MET A 163 -5.73 2.56 3.95
CA MET A 163 -5.38 3.94 4.26
C MET A 163 -4.47 3.97 5.48
N MET A 164 -3.44 4.81 5.42
CA MET A 164 -2.62 5.19 6.57
C MET A 164 -3.14 6.53 7.08
N GLN A 165 -3.56 6.59 8.34
CA GLN A 165 -4.04 7.84 8.92
C GLN A 165 -2.92 8.73 9.46
N GLU A 166 -3.11 10.03 9.28
CA GLU A 166 -2.26 11.08 9.81
C GLU A 166 -2.53 11.25 11.31
N THR A 167 -1.54 10.99 12.17
CA THR A 167 -1.69 11.17 13.63
C THR A 167 -1.00 12.44 14.10
N ASN A 168 -1.75 13.35 14.73
CA ASN A 168 -1.20 14.60 15.29
C ASN A 168 -0.82 14.49 16.78
N ASN A 169 -1.05 13.33 17.41
CA ASN A 169 -0.94 13.12 18.87
C ASN A 169 0.48 13.30 19.45
N MET A 170 1.52 13.42 18.62
CA MET A 170 2.91 13.59 19.05
C MET A 170 3.47 15.02 18.84
N GLY A 171 2.58 16.02 18.69
CA GLY A 171 2.96 17.44 18.52
C GLY A 171 3.52 17.77 17.13
N PHE A 172 3.01 17.08 16.11
CA PHE A 172 3.60 17.00 14.79
C PHE A 172 2.70 17.67 13.73
N SER A 173 3.26 18.51 12.87
CA SER A 173 2.65 18.90 11.58
C SER A 173 3.36 18.12 10.48
N MET A 174 2.62 17.33 9.72
CA MET A 174 3.20 16.40 8.76
C MET A 174 3.75 17.11 7.52
N SER A 175 5.06 17.25 7.43
CA SER A 175 5.74 17.46 6.15
C SER A 175 5.88 16.11 5.46
N ARG A 176 5.08 15.84 4.44
CA ARG A 176 5.11 14.61 3.64
C ARG A 176 6.46 14.46 2.93
N MET A 177 7.43 13.80 3.55
CA MET A 177 8.58 13.25 2.84
C MET A 177 8.37 11.75 2.68
N TYR A 178 7.66 11.39 1.62
CA TYR A 178 7.56 10.03 1.14
C TYR A 178 8.78 9.80 0.23
N LYS A 179 9.75 9.01 0.68
CA LYS A 179 10.69 8.38 -0.23
C LYS A 179 10.50 6.87 -0.15
N GLN A 180 10.05 6.33 -1.27
CA GLN A 180 10.16 4.96 -1.74
C GLN A 180 11.12 4.09 -0.90
N HIS A 181 10.57 3.36 0.06
CA HIS A 181 10.86 1.93 0.07
C HIS A 181 9.62 1.26 -0.49
N HIS A 182 9.87 0.53 -1.56
CA HIS A 182 8.95 -0.33 -2.24
C HIS A 182 8.42 -1.36 -1.24
N ASP A 183 7.54 -1.07 -0.26
CA ASP A 183 7.03 -2.06 0.72
C ASP A 183 5.87 -1.67 1.63
N GLY A 184 5.29 -0.49 1.51
CA GLY A 184 4.00 -0.17 2.15
C GLY A 184 4.04 -0.16 3.68
N THR A 185 5.21 -0.24 4.29
CA THR A 185 5.40 0.48 5.55
C THR A 185 5.56 1.95 5.17
N HIS A 186 4.51 2.74 5.38
CA HIS A 186 4.54 4.17 5.15
C HIS A 186 5.37 4.83 6.25
N LEU A 187 6.65 5.01 5.94
CA LEU A 187 7.65 5.65 6.77
C LEU A 187 7.52 7.17 6.65
N PHE A 188 6.90 7.84 7.63
CA PHE A 188 6.88 9.29 7.67
C PHE A 188 8.20 9.83 8.21
N CYS A 189 8.91 10.61 7.38
CA CYS A 189 10.14 11.28 7.74
C CYS A 189 9.96 12.78 7.89
N LYS A 190 10.52 13.34 8.96
CA LYS A 190 10.76 14.79 9.06
C LYS A 190 12.25 15.04 8.93
N ARG A 191 12.58 16.03 8.11
CA ARG A 191 13.83 16.77 8.14
C ARG A 191 13.47 18.25 8.10
N THR A 192 14.00 19.07 9.00
CA THR A 192 13.68 20.51 8.99
C THR A 192 14.41 21.23 7.85
N TYR A 193 13.68 21.55 6.77
CA TYR A 193 14.17 22.45 5.72
C TYR A 193 13.13 23.56 5.45
N GLN A 194 13.56 24.82 5.44
CA GLN A 194 12.74 26.01 5.15
C GLN A 194 12.77 26.35 3.64
N GLY A 195 12.37 25.41 2.78
CA GLY A 195 12.32 25.63 1.32
C GLY A 195 11.45 24.60 0.61
N GLU A 196 11.02 24.91 -0.62
CA GLU A 196 10.26 24.02 -1.50
C GLU A 196 10.84 22.61 -1.50
N ILE A 197 10.00 21.62 -1.23
CA ILE A 197 10.35 20.21 -0.99
C ILE A 197 11.03 19.62 -2.24
N PRO A 198 12.36 19.38 -2.22
CA PRO A 198 13.03 18.65 -3.29
C PRO A 198 13.14 17.20 -2.85
N VAL A 199 12.45 16.30 -3.55
CA VAL A 199 12.82 14.87 -3.54
C VAL A 199 14.09 14.72 -4.40
N PRO A 200 15.04 13.80 -4.12
CA PRO A 200 15.28 13.00 -2.92
C PRO A 200 16.61 13.36 -2.25
N LEU A 201 16.72 13.18 -0.92
CA LEU A 201 17.98 13.12 -0.20
C LEU A 201 18.93 14.32 -0.45
N THR A 202 19.28 15.04 0.61
CA THR A 202 20.65 15.56 0.65
C THR A 202 21.59 14.44 0.20
N LYS A 203 22.57 14.69 -0.68
CA LYS A 203 23.56 13.69 -1.12
C LYS A 203 24.39 13.05 0.03
N LYS A 204 24.05 13.34 1.28
CA LYS A 204 24.61 12.77 2.48
C LYS A 204 23.83 11.51 2.88
N PRO A 205 24.51 10.38 3.11
CA PRO A 205 23.89 9.18 3.66
C PRO A 205 23.25 9.48 5.03
N VAL A 206 22.17 8.77 5.37
CA VAL A 206 21.56 8.85 6.71
C VAL A 206 22.48 8.10 7.66
N GLU A 207 22.97 8.78 8.71
CA GLU A 207 23.88 8.22 9.69
C GLU A 207 23.13 7.70 10.92
N SER A 208 21.97 8.28 11.23
CA SER A 208 21.12 7.89 12.35
C SER A 208 19.63 7.91 12.02
N ILE A 209 18.91 6.84 12.38
CA ILE A 209 17.49 6.68 12.08
C ILE A 209 16.71 6.08 13.26
N ALA A 210 15.55 6.65 13.56
CA ALA A 210 14.65 6.15 14.60
C ALA A 210 13.32 5.65 14.01
N PHE A 211 12.99 4.38 14.22
CA PHE A 211 11.70 3.79 13.89
C PHE A 211 10.77 3.83 15.10
N VAL A 212 9.60 4.44 14.95
CA VAL A 212 8.58 4.57 16.00
C VAL A 212 7.46 3.58 15.73
N GLN A 213 7.41 2.50 16.51
CA GLN A 213 6.34 1.51 16.39
C GLN A 213 5.02 2.05 16.93
N CYS A 214 3.93 1.46 16.43
CA CYS A 214 2.57 1.77 16.89
C CYS A 214 2.23 3.26 16.74
N ALA A 215 2.71 3.90 15.66
CA ALA A 215 2.35 5.28 15.36
C ALA A 215 0.89 5.31 14.88
N GLY A 216 -0.03 5.67 15.78
CA GLY A 216 -1.47 5.64 15.54
C GLY A 216 -2.16 4.31 15.80
N SER A 217 -1.44 3.19 15.81
CA SER A 217 -1.97 1.88 16.23
C SER A 217 -1.87 1.67 17.73
N ARG A 218 -2.75 0.83 18.30
CA ARG A 218 -2.82 0.57 19.74
C ARG A 218 -2.92 1.89 20.53
N ASP A 219 -3.75 2.78 20.01
CA ASP A 219 -4.10 4.08 20.60
C ASP A 219 -5.63 4.16 20.66
N GLU A 220 -6.17 4.23 21.87
CA GLU A 220 -7.62 4.34 22.11
C GLU A 220 -8.22 5.60 21.47
N ASN A 221 -7.41 6.63 21.25
CA ASN A 221 -7.84 7.88 20.61
C ASN A 221 -7.73 7.85 19.08
N HIS A 222 -7.25 6.74 18.48
CA HIS A 222 -7.04 6.65 17.05
C HIS A 222 -7.39 5.26 16.48
N LEU A 223 -6.42 4.33 16.38
CA LEU A 223 -6.68 2.95 16.00
C LEU A 223 -6.47 2.06 17.24
N PRO A 224 -7.54 1.52 17.85
CA PRO A 224 -7.45 0.75 19.09
C PRO A 224 -6.82 -0.64 18.89
N TYR A 225 -6.58 -1.04 17.64
CA TYR A 225 -6.05 -2.35 17.28
C TYR A 225 -4.58 -2.30 16.82
N CYS A 226 -3.96 -3.47 16.79
CA CYS A 226 -2.62 -3.65 16.24
C CYS A 226 -2.69 -3.90 14.74
N SER A 227 -1.86 -3.21 13.95
CA SER A 227 -1.83 -3.38 12.50
C SER A 227 -1.00 -4.58 12.01
N SER A 228 -0.47 -5.40 12.92
CA SER A 228 0.27 -6.67 12.69
C SER A 228 1.55 -6.61 11.85
N ILE A 229 1.70 -5.61 10.97
CA ILE A 229 2.79 -5.53 9.99
C ILE A 229 3.88 -4.53 10.36
N CYS A 230 3.55 -3.49 11.16
CA CYS A 230 4.44 -2.36 11.44
C CYS A 230 5.80 -2.77 12.06
N CYS A 231 5.79 -3.76 12.96
CA CYS A 231 7.00 -4.30 13.57
C CYS A 231 7.92 -4.95 12.54
N LEU A 232 7.36 -5.81 11.66
CA LEU A 232 8.12 -6.46 10.59
C LEU A 232 8.65 -5.43 9.61
N GLY A 233 7.77 -4.54 9.12
CA GLY A 233 8.09 -3.44 8.20
C GLY A 233 9.34 -2.69 8.63
N SER A 234 9.37 -2.26 9.88
CA SER A 234 10.49 -1.50 10.45
C SER A 234 11.78 -2.31 10.56
N LEU A 235 11.72 -3.60 10.91
CA LEU A 235 12.91 -4.46 11.00
C LEU A 235 13.56 -4.73 9.63
N LYS A 236 12.76 -4.84 8.58
CA LYS A 236 13.30 -4.89 7.21
C LYS A 236 13.90 -3.58 6.79
N HIS A 237 13.21 -2.46 7.05
CA HIS A 237 13.75 -1.16 6.71
C HIS A 237 15.06 -0.89 7.43
N ALA A 238 15.16 -1.29 8.69
CA ALA A 238 16.42 -1.29 9.41
C ALA A 238 17.50 -2.14 8.71
N SER A 239 17.15 -3.34 8.26
CA SER A 239 18.09 -4.20 7.51
C SER A 239 18.56 -3.55 6.21
N TYR A 240 17.66 -2.90 5.47
CA TYR A 240 17.95 -2.24 4.21
C TYR A 240 18.86 -1.01 4.38
N VAL A 241 18.61 -0.21 5.41
CA VAL A 241 19.48 0.92 5.76
C VAL A 241 20.90 0.42 6.06
N LEU A 242 21.03 -0.68 6.82
CA LEU A 242 22.34 -1.28 7.13
C LEU A 242 23.03 -1.93 5.92
N GLU A 243 22.27 -2.40 4.92
CA GLU A 243 22.84 -2.87 3.65
C GLU A 243 23.45 -1.73 2.83
N GLN A 244 22.87 -0.53 2.90
CA GLN A 244 23.40 0.65 2.20
C GLN A 244 24.50 1.37 2.99
N ASN A 245 24.33 1.45 4.31
CA ASN A 245 25.27 2.09 5.22
C ASN A 245 25.44 1.19 6.46
N PRO A 246 26.45 0.31 6.48
CA PRO A 246 26.70 -0.60 7.60
C PRO A 246 26.93 0.12 8.94
N GLU A 247 27.43 1.36 8.91
CA GLU A 247 27.72 2.19 10.08
C GLU A 247 26.52 3.01 10.59
N ALA A 248 25.37 2.93 9.90
CA ALA A 248 24.18 3.67 10.30
C ALA A 248 23.66 3.19 11.67
N LYS A 249 23.41 4.14 12.58
CA LYS A 249 22.83 3.87 13.89
C LYS A 249 21.31 3.79 13.78
N ILE A 250 20.77 2.64 14.13
CA ILE A 250 19.34 2.37 14.08
C ILE A 250 18.77 2.29 15.48
N TYR A 251 17.66 2.97 15.70
CA TYR A 251 16.91 2.95 16.95
C TYR A 251 15.49 2.51 16.65
N ILE A 252 14.99 1.49 17.36
CA ILE A 252 13.62 0.99 17.20
C ILE A 252 12.90 1.15 18.53
N PHE A 253 11.98 2.11 18.60
CA PHE A 253 11.12 2.36 19.76
C PHE A 253 9.88 1.49 19.68
N TYR A 254 9.67 0.61 20.66
CA TYR A 254 8.58 -0.37 20.64
C TYR A 254 7.94 -0.57 22.02
N ILE A 255 6.67 -0.97 22.01
CA ILE A 255 5.96 -1.45 23.21
C ILE A 255 6.20 -2.96 23.34
N ASP A 256 5.77 -3.68 22.30
CA ASP A 256 5.97 -5.12 22.11
C ASP A 256 6.39 -5.38 20.66
N ILE A 257 7.23 -6.39 20.44
CA ILE A 257 7.53 -6.90 19.10
C ILE A 257 6.55 -8.02 18.78
N ARG A 258 5.63 -7.78 17.84
CA ARG A 258 4.59 -8.74 17.44
C ARG A 258 4.92 -9.37 16.09
N THR A 259 5.63 -10.48 16.13
CA THR A 259 6.14 -11.19 14.95
C THR A 259 5.97 -12.71 15.13
N PRO A 260 4.73 -13.23 15.04
CA PRO A 260 4.45 -14.62 15.42
C PRO A 260 5.11 -15.65 14.48
N GLY A 261 5.53 -16.78 15.05
CA GLY A 261 5.96 -17.95 14.28
C GLY A 261 7.32 -17.76 13.61
N LYS A 262 7.41 -18.02 12.30
CA LYS A 262 8.68 -18.05 11.54
C LYS A 262 9.40 -16.69 11.46
N TYR A 263 8.79 -15.63 11.95
CA TYR A 263 9.37 -14.30 11.96
C TYR A 263 10.29 -14.04 13.15
N GLU A 264 10.24 -14.86 14.20
CA GLU A 264 11.10 -14.70 15.37
C GLU A 264 12.59 -14.77 15.01
N ASP A 265 12.98 -15.69 14.12
CA ASP A 265 14.34 -15.79 13.60
C ASP A 265 14.81 -14.49 12.92
N PHE A 266 13.89 -13.81 12.22
CA PHE A 266 14.19 -12.55 11.56
C PHE A 266 14.39 -11.42 12.56
N VAL A 267 13.58 -11.37 13.62
CA VAL A 267 13.78 -10.42 14.73
C VAL A 267 15.13 -10.64 15.38
N ALA A 268 15.46 -11.87 15.77
CA ALA A 268 16.72 -12.21 16.41
C ALA A 268 17.93 -11.82 15.54
N LYS A 269 17.85 -12.07 14.23
CA LYS A 269 18.89 -11.69 13.26
C LYS A 269 19.10 -10.17 13.20
N VAL A 270 18.03 -9.37 13.21
CA VAL A 270 18.14 -7.92 13.16
C VAL A 270 18.63 -7.35 14.50
N GLN A 271 18.16 -7.90 15.62
CA GLN A 271 18.57 -7.49 16.96
C GLN A 271 20.03 -7.81 17.29
N ALA A 272 20.58 -8.90 16.71
CA ALA A 272 21.98 -9.26 16.89
C ALA A 272 22.96 -8.30 16.19
N LYS A 273 22.48 -7.36 15.37
CA LYS A 273 23.34 -6.39 14.70
C LYS A 273 23.79 -5.31 15.70
N PRO A 274 25.10 -4.99 15.78
CA PRO A 274 25.63 -4.09 16.81
C PRO A 274 25.09 -2.65 16.70
N ASN A 275 24.70 -2.23 15.50
CA ASN A 275 24.21 -0.87 15.24
C ASN A 275 22.69 -0.73 15.40
N VAL A 276 21.99 -1.81 15.81
CA VAL A 276 20.54 -1.80 16.06
C VAL A 276 20.26 -1.73 17.55
N ASN A 277 19.63 -0.63 17.97
CA ASN A 277 19.29 -0.35 19.35
C ASN A 277 17.77 -0.51 19.54
N MET A 278 17.39 -1.52 20.30
CA MET A 278 15.98 -1.77 20.66
C MET A 278 15.65 -1.01 21.93
N ILE A 279 14.75 -0.04 21.85
CA ILE A 279 14.33 0.79 23.00
C ILE A 279 12.89 0.45 23.33
N LYS A 280 12.67 -0.18 24.49
CA LYS A 280 11.33 -0.54 24.95
C LYS A 280 10.67 0.70 25.56
N GLY A 281 9.83 1.37 24.80
CA GLY A 281 9.24 2.65 25.16
C GLY A 281 8.33 3.19 24.07
N LYS A 282 7.23 3.83 24.46
CA LYS A 282 6.38 4.60 23.54
C LYS A 282 6.97 6.00 23.41
N VAL A 283 7.16 6.45 22.17
CA VAL A 283 7.62 7.83 21.91
C VAL A 283 6.53 8.79 22.36
N ALA A 284 6.90 9.76 23.18
CA ALA A 284 5.99 10.78 23.69
C ALA A 284 5.95 11.99 22.77
N LYS A 285 7.11 12.39 22.23
CA LYS A 285 7.24 13.63 21.47
C LYS A 285 8.33 13.55 20.41
N ILE A 286 8.05 14.16 19.26
CA ILE A 286 9.01 14.32 18.17
C ILE A 286 9.14 15.81 17.88
N ILE A 287 10.36 16.34 18.04
CA ILE A 287 10.64 17.77 17.93
C ILE A 287 11.61 17.99 16.77
N ALA A 288 11.38 19.06 16.01
CA ALA A 288 12.38 19.54 15.06
C ALA A 288 13.70 19.84 15.77
N GLY A 289 14.78 19.17 15.35
CA GLY A 289 16.14 19.46 15.82
C GLY A 289 16.76 20.64 15.08
N LYS A 290 17.97 21.00 15.51
CA LYS A 290 18.83 21.97 14.81
C LYS A 290 19.41 21.34 13.54
N ASP A 291 19.75 22.15 12.54
CA ASP A 291 20.46 21.73 11.31
C ASP A 291 19.79 20.62 10.48
N GLY A 292 18.46 20.52 10.54
CA GLY A 292 17.71 19.52 9.79
C GLY A 292 17.42 18.22 10.54
N GLY A 293 18.02 17.99 11.72
CA GLY A 293 17.80 16.79 12.52
C GLY A 293 16.43 16.74 13.22
N VAL A 294 16.19 15.66 13.97
CA VAL A 294 14.97 15.43 14.73
C VAL A 294 15.30 14.89 16.11
N LEU A 295 14.72 15.50 17.14
CA LEU A 295 14.81 15.04 18.52
C LEU A 295 13.62 14.15 18.86
N VAL A 296 13.89 12.93 19.32
CA VAL A 296 12.90 11.96 19.80
C VAL A 296 12.95 11.90 21.32
N GLU A 297 11.82 12.12 21.98
CA GLU A 297 11.66 11.93 23.42
C GLU A 297 10.79 10.71 23.70
N ALA A 298 11.33 9.78 24.49
CA ALA A 298 10.63 8.58 24.94
C ALA A 298 11.05 8.22 26.37
N GLU A 299 10.32 7.30 26.99
CA GLU A 299 10.72 6.68 28.25
C GLU A 299 11.13 5.23 27.97
N ASN A 300 12.34 4.85 28.37
CA ASN A 300 12.78 3.47 28.28
C ASN A 300 12.36 2.74 29.57
N ILE A 301 11.39 1.84 29.45
CA ILE A 301 10.82 1.14 30.61
C ILE A 301 11.78 0.10 31.21
N LEU A 302 12.81 -0.31 30.47
CA LEU A 302 13.81 -1.27 30.99
C LEU A 302 14.85 -0.59 31.86
N SER A 303 15.29 0.62 31.48
CA SER A 303 16.25 1.40 32.28
C SER A 303 15.57 2.38 33.24
N LEU A 304 14.26 2.62 33.10
CA LEU A 304 13.49 3.65 33.81
C LEU A 304 14.03 5.07 33.60
N GLU A 305 14.64 5.30 32.44
CA GLU A 305 15.25 6.59 32.08
C GLU A 305 14.51 7.26 30.92
N LYS A 306 14.51 8.59 30.95
CA LYS A 306 14.06 9.39 29.81
C LYS A 306 15.13 9.35 28.73
N VAL A 307 14.73 8.91 27.54
CA VAL A 307 15.56 8.91 26.35
C VAL A 307 15.29 10.20 25.57
N ARG A 308 16.34 10.97 25.35
CA ARG A 308 16.37 12.10 24.41
C ARG A 308 17.40 11.79 23.35
N LEU A 309 16.93 11.61 22.12
CA LEU A 309 17.76 11.11 21.04
C LEU A 309 17.65 12.01 19.82
N ASP A 310 18.74 12.67 19.45
CA ASP A 310 18.87 13.37 18.19
C ASP A 310 19.23 12.38 17.07
N VAL A 311 18.42 12.37 16.01
CA VAL A 311 18.62 11.55 14.81
C VAL A 311 18.46 12.38 13.56
N ASP A 312 19.07 11.94 12.45
CA ASP A 312 18.91 12.59 11.14
C ASP A 312 17.50 12.38 10.57
N MET A 313 16.88 11.26 10.94
CA MET A 313 15.62 10.80 10.36
C MET A 313 14.80 10.03 11.40
N VAL A 314 13.54 10.44 11.55
CA VAL A 314 12.52 9.66 12.26
C VAL A 314 11.63 8.99 11.24
N VAL A 315 11.12 7.83 11.60
CA VAL A 315 10.29 7.02 10.76
C VAL A 315 9.11 6.48 11.55
N LEU A 316 7.90 6.92 11.19
CA LEU A 316 6.68 6.45 11.85
C LEU A 316 6.20 5.15 11.20
N ALA A 317 6.11 4.07 11.96
CA ALA A 317 5.48 2.83 11.51
C ALA A 317 3.97 2.93 11.75
N THR A 318 3.28 3.51 10.77
CA THR A 318 1.87 3.87 10.87
C THR A 318 0.92 2.68 10.77
N GLY A 319 -0.27 2.87 11.33
CA GLY A 319 -1.32 1.87 11.38
C GLY A 319 -2.14 1.75 10.10
N MET A 320 -2.60 0.53 9.85
CA MET A 320 -3.39 0.13 8.69
C MET A 320 -4.90 0.28 8.97
N GLU A 321 -5.63 0.97 8.09
CA GLU A 321 -7.09 1.11 8.11
C GLU A 321 -7.71 0.65 6.78
N PRO A 322 -8.85 -0.07 6.79
CA PRO A 322 -9.47 -0.52 5.55
C PRO A 322 -10.10 0.64 4.76
N ASN A 323 -9.89 0.67 3.45
CA ASN A 323 -10.54 1.61 2.52
C ASN A 323 -12.07 1.54 2.56
N LEU A 324 -12.61 0.36 2.88
CA LEU A 324 -14.05 0.10 2.95
C LEU A 324 -14.75 1.02 3.96
N LYS A 325 -14.03 1.48 5.00
CA LYS A 325 -14.55 2.43 5.99
C LYS A 325 -14.78 3.83 5.41
N GLY A 326 -14.06 4.18 4.35
CA GLY A 326 -14.05 5.52 3.75
C GLY A 326 -14.48 5.52 2.30
N GLN A 327 -13.53 5.77 1.41
CA GLN A 327 -13.77 6.07 -0.01
C GLN A 327 -14.30 4.88 -0.82
N ASP A 328 -14.08 3.65 -0.34
CA ASP A 328 -14.44 2.42 -1.04
C ASP A 328 -15.63 1.71 -0.40
N ARG A 329 -16.43 2.41 0.40
CA ARG A 329 -17.61 1.82 1.05
C ARG A 329 -18.56 1.25 0.01
N ILE A 330 -18.89 -0.03 0.16
CA ILE A 330 -19.81 -0.75 -0.71
C ILE A 330 -21.19 -0.80 -0.04
N ALA A 331 -22.22 -0.31 -0.72
CA ALA A 331 -23.58 -0.40 -0.21
C ALA A 331 -24.01 -1.88 -0.11
N GLY A 332 -24.62 -2.27 1.01
CA GLY A 332 -25.05 -3.65 1.28
C GLY A 332 -23.98 -4.56 1.88
N ILE A 333 -22.79 -4.04 2.20
CA ILE A 333 -21.82 -4.73 3.06
C ILE A 333 -21.71 -3.94 4.37
N GLU A 334 -22.10 -4.59 5.46
CA GLU A 334 -21.95 -4.02 6.81
C GLU A 334 -20.52 -4.23 7.30
N LEU A 335 -19.95 -3.20 7.93
CA LEU A 335 -18.60 -3.20 8.48
C LEU A 335 -18.67 -3.18 10.00
N ASP A 336 -17.65 -3.71 10.67
CA ASP A 336 -17.50 -3.57 12.11
C ASP A 336 -17.15 -2.13 12.52
N GLU A 337 -17.06 -1.88 13.83
CA GLU A 337 -16.71 -0.58 14.41
C GLU A 337 -15.34 -0.04 13.93
N ASN A 338 -14.45 -0.93 13.50
CA ASN A 338 -13.12 -0.60 13.01
C ASN A 338 -13.08 -0.48 11.46
N GLY A 339 -14.18 -0.75 10.77
CA GLY A 339 -14.30 -0.66 9.31
C GLY A 339 -13.93 -1.93 8.54
N PHE A 340 -13.72 -3.07 9.22
CA PHE A 340 -13.44 -4.35 8.58
C PHE A 340 -14.73 -5.12 8.28
N VAL A 341 -14.66 -6.06 7.35
CA VAL A 341 -15.80 -6.93 7.02
C VAL A 341 -15.91 -8.05 8.07
N PRO A 342 -16.97 -8.09 8.87
CA PRO A 342 -17.14 -9.05 9.96
C PRO A 342 -17.15 -10.50 9.44
N MET A 343 -16.74 -11.44 10.29
CA MET A 343 -16.73 -12.87 9.91
C MET A 343 -18.14 -13.44 9.81
N GLU A 344 -19.11 -12.84 10.50
CA GLU A 344 -20.50 -13.24 10.58
C GLU A 344 -21.19 -13.16 9.20
N LEU A 345 -20.76 -12.22 8.35
CA LEU A 345 -21.26 -12.09 6.98
C LEU A 345 -20.91 -13.30 6.10
N GLN A 346 -19.95 -14.14 6.50
CA GLN A 346 -19.65 -15.39 5.78
C GLN A 346 -20.82 -16.36 5.80
N GLN A 347 -21.62 -16.38 6.88
CA GLN A 347 -22.84 -17.19 6.97
C GLN A 347 -23.91 -16.72 6.00
N GLN A 348 -23.83 -15.46 5.56
CA GLN A 348 -24.75 -14.86 4.60
C GLN A 348 -24.24 -14.98 3.17
N GLY A 349 -23.11 -15.65 2.91
CA GLY A 349 -22.53 -15.81 1.57
C GLY A 349 -21.61 -14.66 1.11
N ILE A 350 -21.25 -13.75 2.02
CA ILE A 350 -20.29 -12.66 1.78
C ILE A 350 -18.98 -12.98 2.52
N PHE A 351 -17.94 -13.30 1.77
CA PHE A 351 -16.64 -13.68 2.33
C PHE A 351 -15.66 -12.52 2.31
N SER A 352 -14.85 -12.37 3.36
CA SER A 352 -13.76 -11.40 3.41
C SER A 352 -12.39 -12.07 3.32
N THR A 353 -11.45 -11.46 2.59
CA THR A 353 -10.06 -11.96 2.50
C THR A 353 -9.03 -10.84 2.59
N GLY A 354 -7.82 -11.20 3.03
CA GLY A 354 -6.72 -10.27 3.21
C GLY A 354 -7.04 -9.18 4.21
N VAL A 355 -6.63 -7.95 3.91
CA VAL A 355 -6.73 -6.81 4.82
C VAL A 355 -8.15 -6.26 4.98
N ALA A 356 -9.12 -6.68 4.15
CA ALA A 356 -10.54 -6.38 4.37
C ALA A 356 -11.10 -7.03 5.63
N LYS A 357 -10.49 -8.14 6.08
CA LYS A 357 -10.91 -8.86 7.28
C LYS A 357 -10.27 -8.29 8.55
N TRP A 358 -8.97 -8.02 8.48
CA TRP A 358 -8.15 -7.55 9.60
C TRP A 358 -6.75 -7.19 9.07
N PRO A 359 -5.97 -6.30 9.73
CA PRO A 359 -4.60 -6.02 9.32
C PRO A 359 -3.70 -7.27 9.34
N ALA A 360 -3.22 -7.67 8.17
CA ALA A 360 -2.51 -8.91 7.97
C ALA A 360 -1.37 -8.76 6.96
N ASP A 361 -0.32 -9.56 7.13
CA ASP A 361 0.74 -9.68 6.13
C ASP A 361 0.33 -10.64 5.00
N VAL A 362 1.13 -10.65 3.93
CA VAL A 362 0.83 -11.41 2.70
C VAL A 362 0.85 -12.93 2.87
N THR A 363 1.43 -13.45 3.94
CA THR A 363 1.50 -14.89 4.23
C THR A 363 0.29 -15.41 4.98
N VAL A 364 -0.53 -14.52 5.57
CA VAL A 364 -1.72 -14.92 6.33
C VAL A 364 -2.73 -15.55 5.38
N PRO A 365 -3.04 -16.85 5.51
CA PRO A 365 -3.96 -17.51 4.61
C PRO A 365 -5.39 -17.06 4.92
N SER A 366 -6.10 -16.64 3.88
CA SER A 366 -7.57 -16.53 3.95
C SER A 366 -8.16 -17.90 3.60
N ARG A 367 -8.44 -18.74 4.60
CA ARG A 367 -9.15 -20.01 4.37
C ARG A 367 -10.64 -19.71 4.17
N ILE A 368 -11.08 -19.68 2.91
CA ILE A 368 -12.50 -19.74 2.58
C ILE A 368 -12.84 -21.21 2.37
N ARG A 369 -13.69 -21.77 3.24
CA ARG A 369 -14.29 -23.09 3.03
C ARG A 369 -15.62 -22.86 2.30
N LEU A 370 -15.59 -22.98 0.97
CA LEU A 370 -16.81 -23.03 0.18
C LEU A 370 -17.34 -24.46 0.29
N GLU A 371 -18.39 -24.67 1.08
CA GLU A 371 -19.20 -25.88 0.96
C GLU A 371 -20.04 -25.74 -0.30
N LEU A 372 -19.57 -26.35 -1.39
CA LEU A 372 -20.36 -26.52 -2.60
C LEU A 372 -21.34 -27.65 -2.29
N HIS A 373 -22.59 -27.30 -1.97
CA HIS A 373 -23.72 -28.23 -1.95
C HIS A 373 -24.34 -28.34 -3.33
#